data_AF-A0A327SGA8-F1
#
_entry.id   AF-A0A327SGA8-F1
#
_cell.length_a   1.000
_cell.length_b   1.000
_cell.length_c   1.000
_cell.angle_alpha   90.00
_cell.angle_beta   90.00
_cell.angle_gamma   90.00
#
_symmetry.space_group_name_H-M   'P 1'
#
loop_
_entity.id
_entity.type
_entity.pdbx_description
1 polymer ?
#
loop_
_entity_poly.entity_id
_entity_poly.type
_entity_poly.pdbx_seq_one_letter_code
_entity_poly.pdbx_strand_id
1 'polypeptide(L)' 'MKKIILIIIALVWISALIILIISLTDIYPNTIFKEHRSVVGIGFIVVSGLLKLIYNSFINKNKNVTLN' A
#
# COMPACT_ATOMS: atom_id res chain seq x y z
N MET A 1 18.55 -0.02 -10.68
CA MET A 1 17.38 -0.86 -11.06
C MET A 1 16.44 -1.20 -9.89
N LYS A 2 16.88 -1.85 -8.79
CA LYS A 2 15.97 -2.25 -7.68
C LYS A 2 15.44 -1.10 -6.81
N LYS A 3 16.22 -0.03 -6.62
CA LYS A 3 15.85 1.14 -5.79
C LYS A 3 14.67 1.95 -6.37
N ILE A 4 14.60 2.03 -7.70
CA ILE A 4 13.54 2.76 -8.42
C ILE A 4 12.19 2.07 -8.20
N ILE A 5 12.18 0.73 -8.22
CA ILE A 5 10.99 -0.08 -7.96
C ILE A 5 10.48 0.15 -6.53
N LEU A 6 11.38 0.23 -5.54
CA LEU A 6 10.99 0.61 -4.17
C LEU A 6 10.41 2.02 -4.09
N ILE A 7 10.99 2.99 -4.81
CA ILE A 7 10.46 4.36 -4.87
C ILE A 7 9.04 4.37 -5.44
N ILE A 8 8.80 3.63 -6.52
CA ILE A 8 7.49 3.59 -7.18
C ILE A 8 6.45 2.94 -6.25
N ILE A 9 6.83 1.85 -5.57
CA ILE A 9 5.93 1.17 -4.64
C ILE A 9 5.58 2.05 -3.44
N ALA A 10 6.53 2.83 -2.93
CA ALA A 10 6.30 3.79 -1.87
C ALA A 10 5.39 4.93 -2.33
N LEU A 11 5.59 5.43 -3.56
CA LEU A 11 4.76 6.50 -4.15
C LEU A 11 3.30 6.05 -4.30
N VAL A 12 3.09 4.86 -4.86
CA VAL A 12 1.75 4.24 -5.02
C VAL A 12 1.09 4.05 -3.65
N TRP A 13 1.85 3.62 -2.65
CA TRP A 13 1.33 3.44 -1.30
C TRP A 13 0.93 4.76 -0.64
N ILE A 14 1.72 5.83 -0.81
CA ILE A 14 1.38 7.20 -0.35
C ILE A 14 0.06 7.67 -1.00
N SER A 15 -0.12 7.48 -2.31
CA SER A 15 -1.34 7.89 -2.99
C SER A 15 -2.56 7.12 -2.48
N ALA A 16 -2.43 5.81 -2.22
CA ALA A 16 -3.48 5.01 -1.62
C ALA A 16 -3.86 5.49 -0.20
N LEU A 17 -2.87 5.97 0.56
CA LEU A 17 -3.07 6.49 1.92
C LEU A 17 -3.85 7.81 1.91
N ILE A 18 -3.56 8.69 0.95
CA ILE A 18 -4.32 9.93 0.75
C ILE A 18 -5.78 9.62 0.42
N ILE A 19 -6.03 8.66 -0.48
CA ILE A 19 -7.39 8.23 -0.85
C ILE A 19 -8.12 7.65 0.37
N LEU A 20 -7.43 6.88 1.22
CA LEU A 20 -7.99 6.36 2.45
C LEU A 20 -8.38 7.49 3.42
N ILE A 21 -7.53 8.50 3.60
CA ILE A 21 -7.82 9.65 4.47
C ILE A 21 -9.02 10.42 3.93
N ILE A 22 -9.10 10.66 2.62
CA ILE A 22 -10.24 11.35 1.99
C ILE A 22 -11.51 10.51 2.15
N SER A 23 -11.44 9.18 2.04
CA SER A 23 -12.59 8.30 2.27
C SER A 23 -13.02 8.28 3.74
N LEU A 24 -12.07 8.40 4.68
CA LEU A 24 -12.34 8.43 6.12
C LEU A 24 -12.83 9.80 6.60
N THR A 25 -12.40 10.87 5.96
CA THR A 25 -12.71 12.22 6.41
C THR A 25 -13.84 12.74 5.55
N ASP A 26 -14.99 13.03 6.15
CA ASP A 26 -16.21 13.52 5.46
C ASP A 26 -16.05 14.97 4.93
N ILE A 27 -14.84 15.35 4.53
CA ILE A 27 -14.47 16.67 3.99
C ILE A 27 -15.29 16.98 2.73
N TYR A 28 -15.72 15.94 2.00
CA TYR A 28 -16.60 16.08 0.84
C TYR A 28 -17.95 15.38 1.07
N PRO A 29 -19.04 16.15 1.28
CA PRO A 29 -20.35 15.62 1.64
C PRO A 29 -21.04 14.82 0.53
N ASN A 30 -20.52 14.86 -0.71
CA ASN A 30 -21.08 14.17 -1.88
C ASN A 30 -20.04 13.27 -2.55
N THR A 31 -19.49 12.31 -1.81
CA THR A 31 -18.54 11.34 -2.35
C THR A 31 -19.08 9.92 -2.20
N ILE A 32 -19.03 9.17 -3.30
CA ILE A 32 -19.40 7.73 -3.40
C ILE A 32 -18.61 6.87 -2.39
N PHE A 33 -17.51 7.41 -1.86
CA PHE A 33 -16.64 6.82 -0.86
C PHE A 33 -17.23 6.78 0.55
N LYS A 34 -18.27 7.55 0.87
CA LYS A 34 -18.86 7.60 2.21
C LYS A 34 -19.55 6.28 2.58
N GLU A 35 -20.25 5.68 1.62
CA GLU A 35 -20.92 4.38 1.77
C GLU A 35 -19.95 3.20 1.72
N HIS A 36 -18.84 3.35 0.98
CA HIS A 36 -17.82 2.32 0.80
C HIS A 36 -16.57 2.53 1.67
N ARG A 37 -16.63 3.41 2.69
CA ARG A 37 -15.50 3.76 3.56
C ARG A 37 -14.83 2.55 4.18
N SER A 38 -15.62 1.59 4.66
CA SER A 38 -15.13 0.35 5.24
C SER A 38 -14.43 -0.53 4.19
N VAL A 39 -14.97 -0.60 2.98
CA VAL A 39 -14.39 -1.38 1.87
C VAL A 39 -13.04 -0.80 1.44
N VAL A 40 -12.93 0.52 1.37
CA VAL A 40 -11.67 1.24 1.05
C VAL A 40 -10.63 0.98 2.13
N GLY A 41 -11.02 1.00 3.41
CA GLY A 41 -10.13 0.65 4.53
C GLY A 41 -9.62 -0.78 4.48
N ILE A 42 -10.51 -1.75 4.24
CA ILE A 42 -10.14 -3.16 4.11
C ILE A 42 -9.22 -3.37 2.90
N GLY A 43 -9.52 -2.73 1.77
CA GLY A 43 -8.68 -2.74 0.58
C GLY A 43 -7.26 -2.24 0.87
N PHE A 44 -7.14 -1.14 1.62
CA PHE A 44 -5.83 -0.60 2.03
C PHE A 44 -5.06 -1.57 2.94
N ILE A 45 -5.73 -2.24 3.87
CA ILE A 45 -5.11 -3.24 4.76
C ILE A 45 -4.58 -4.42 3.93
N VAL A 46 -5.38 -4.94 2.99
CA VAL A 46 -4.99 -6.06 2.12
C VAL A 46 -3.78 -5.68 1.26
N VAL A 47 -3.81 -4.51 0.60
CA VAL A 47 -2.69 -4.02 -0.23
C VAL A 47 -1.43 -3.84 0.62
N SER A 48 -1.55 -3.30 1.83
CA SER A 48 -0.43 -3.11 2.76
C SER A 48 0.17 -4.43 3.23
N GLY A 49 -0.67 -5.43 3.51
CA GLY A 49 -0.23 -6.79 3.85
C GLY A 49 0.52 -7.46 2.69
N LEU A 50 0.01 -7.31 1.47
CA LEU A 50 0.65 -7.81 0.25
C LEU A 50 2.01 -7.15 0.01
N LEU A 51 2.11 -5.82 0.19
CA LEU A 51 3.37 -5.08 0.07
C LEU A 51 4.43 -5.61 1.05
N LYS A 52 4.03 -5.86 2.30
CA LYS A 52 4.91 -6.40 3.33
C LYS A 52 5.41 -7.81 2.96
N LEU A 53 4.54 -8.64 2.40
CA LEU A 53 4.87 -10.00 1.96
C LEU A 53 5.87 -9.97 0.79
N ILE A 54 5.64 -9.13 -0.20
CA ILE A 54 6.54 -8.92 -1.34
C ILE A 54 7.91 -8.40 -0.87
N TYR A 55 7.91 -7.40 0.01
CA TYR A 55 9.15 -6.83 0.56
C TYR A 55 9.95 -7.88 1.34
N ASN A 56 9.28 -8.63 2.24
CA ASN A 56 9.93 -9.66 3.04
C ASN A 56 10.47 -10.80 2.16
N SER A 57 9.74 -11.21 1.13
CA SER A 57 10.21 -12.19 0.15
C SER A 57 11.45 -11.70 -0.61
N PHE A 58 11.50 -10.42 -0.95
CA PHE A 58 12.62 -9.83 -1.67
C PHE A 58 13.88 -9.73 -0.80
N ILE A 59 13.72 -9.38 0.49
CA ILE A 59 14.81 -9.36 1.48
C ILE A 59 15.32 -10.79 1.76
N ASN A 60 14.42 -11.75 1.98
CA ASN A 60 14.79 -13.13 2.29
C ASN A 60 15.51 -13.81 1.11
N LYS A 61 15.10 -13.50 -0.13
CA LYS A 61 15.79 -13.94 -1.35
C LYS A 61 17.22 -13.41 -1.43
N ASN A 62 17.44 -12.14 -1.07
CA ASN A 62 18.78 -11.55 -1.06
C ASN A 62 19.70 -12.22 -0.01
N LYS A 63 19.14 -12.61 1.14
CA LYS A 63 19.88 -13.26 2.24
C LYS A 63 20.42 -14.65 1.86
N ASN A 64 19.66 -15.42 1.08
CA ASN A 64 20.08 -16.73 0.57
C ASN A 64 21.16 -16.63 -0.53
N VAL A 65 21.17 -15.55 -1.31
CA VAL A 65 22.18 -15.32 -2.37
C VAL A 65 23.54 -14.90 -1.80
N THR A 66 23.58 -14.31 -0.61
CA THR A 66 24.84 -13.90 0.06
C THR A 66 25.50 -14.99 0.92
N LEU A 67 24.84 -16.14 1.11
CA LEU A 67 25.30 -17.26 1.94
C LEU A 67 25.72 -18.50 1.12
N ASN A 68 25.86 -18.35 -0.20
CA ASN A 68 26.27 -19.42 -1.13
C ASN A 68 27.45 -18.94 -1.97
#